data_AF-A0A0Q6X017-F1
#
_entry.id   AF-A0A0Q6X017-F1
#
_cell.length_a   1.000
_cell.length_b   1.000
_cell.length_c   1.000
_cell.angle_alpha   90.00
_cell.angle_beta   90.00
_cell.angle_gamma   90.00
#
_symmetry.space_group_name_H-M   'P 1'
#
loop_
_entity.id
_entity.type
_entity.pdbx_description
1 polymer ?
#
loop_
_entity_poly.entity_id
_entity_poly.type
_entity_poly.pdbx_seq_one_letter_code
_entity_poly.pdbx_strand_id
1 'polypeptide(L)'
;MQWRRKLIWCGSVVLAVGLLFADNLWGYYRFKTVCAAQGGMHGNQLLERDAGWMVREGHVASVRYPLSFEAVKFVRYRNEQDGLTYDVYRQEKHTVTDPGYVETAANLNEPVFYEHRFRLEDVPNELRLRSSSHEVIDLRTSEVIASYRTFLFSQFEQSRTLLAAPSLVHCPDDTLRIDPKTGKNMPGLMDQAFASLFKK
;
A
#
# COMPACT_ATOMS: atom_id res chain seq x y z
N MET A 1 -8.26 -35.54 46.59
CA MET A 1 -8.64 -34.11 46.69
C MET A 1 -7.65 -33.15 45.99
N GLN A 2 -6.34 -33.44 45.98
CA GLN A 2 -5.31 -32.57 45.35
C GLN A 2 -5.47 -32.39 43.82
N TRP A 3 -5.93 -33.40 43.08
CA TRP A 3 -6.06 -33.32 41.61
C TRP A 3 -7.11 -32.30 41.13
N ARG A 4 -8.23 -32.15 41.86
CA ARG A 4 -9.28 -31.17 41.53
C ARG A 4 -8.76 -29.73 41.62
N ARG A 5 -7.96 -29.42 42.64
CA ARG A 5 -7.34 -28.10 42.81
C ARG A 5 -6.38 -27.79 41.67
N LYS A 6 -5.58 -28.77 41.24
CA LYS A 6 -4.68 -28.62 40.08
C LYS A 6 -5.46 -28.34 38.80
N LEU A 7 -6.56 -29.05 38.54
CA LEU A 7 -7.40 -28.81 37.36
C LEU A 7 -8.05 -27.43 37.35
N ILE A 8 -8.60 -27.00 38.48
CA ILE A 8 -9.20 -25.65 38.59
C ILE A 8 -8.14 -24.59 38.31
N TRP A 9 -6.96 -24.71 38.92
CA TRP A 9 -5.87 -23.77 38.71
C TRP A 9 -5.40 -23.73 37.25
N CYS A 10 -5.17 -24.89 36.62
CA CYS A 10 -4.82 -24.97 35.20
C CYS A 10 -5.92 -24.35 34.32
N GLY A 11 -7.19 -24.62 34.60
CA GLY A 11 -8.32 -24.04 33.88
C GLY A 11 -8.38 -22.52 34.02
N SER A 12 -8.17 -21.99 35.22
CA SER A 12 -8.13 -20.55 35.47
C SER A 12 -6.98 -19.85 34.75
N VAL A 13 -5.79 -20.47 34.71
CA VAL A 13 -4.65 -19.93 33.96
C VAL A 13 -4.94 -19.89 32.46
N VAL A 14 -5.49 -20.98 31.90
CA VAL A 14 -5.87 -21.02 30.47
C VAL A 14 -6.94 -19.97 30.15
N LEU A 15 -7.95 -19.81 30.99
CA LEU A 15 -8.98 -18.78 30.82
C LEU A 15 -8.40 -17.37 30.89
N ALA A 16 -7.54 -17.09 31.87
CA ALA A 16 -6.92 -15.77 32.01
C ALA A 16 -6.04 -15.43 30.80
N VAL A 17 -5.26 -16.40 30.29
CA VAL A 17 -4.50 -16.24 29.06
C VAL A 17 -5.43 -16.02 27.86
N GLY A 18 -6.49 -16.82 27.72
CA GLY A 18 -7.48 -16.64 26.65
C GLY A 18 -8.11 -15.25 26.63
N LEU A 19 -8.47 -14.72 27.80
CA LEU A 19 -9.00 -13.36 27.94
C LEU A 19 -7.98 -12.28 27.57
N LEU A 20 -6.71 -12.45 27.95
CA LEU A 20 -5.63 -11.52 27.58
C LEU A 20 -5.41 -11.44 26.06
N PHE A 21 -5.64 -12.53 25.33
CA PHE A 21 -5.48 -12.59 23.87
C PHE A 21 -6.79 -12.44 23.09
N ALA A 22 -7.94 -12.27 23.75
CA ALA A 22 -9.25 -12.22 23.10
C ALA A 22 -9.34 -11.08 22.06
N ASP A 23 -8.85 -9.89 22.42
CA ASP A 23 -8.82 -8.73 21.53
C ASP A 23 -7.94 -8.95 20.29
N ASN A 24 -6.85 -9.72 20.42
CA ASN A 24 -5.98 -10.07 19.29
C ASN A 24 -6.68 -11.05 18.34
N LEU A 25 -7.34 -12.08 18.89
CA LEU A 25 -8.07 -13.07 18.10
C LEU A 25 -9.24 -12.42 17.36
N TRP A 26 -10.02 -11.58 18.06
CA TRP A 26 -11.13 -10.84 17.47
C TRP A 26 -10.65 -9.84 16.41
N GLY A 27 -9.63 -9.04 16.73
CA GLY A 27 -9.05 -8.08 15.80
C GLY A 27 -8.50 -8.76 14.54
N TYR A 28 -7.82 -9.90 14.67
CA TYR A 28 -7.31 -10.66 13.53
C TYR A 28 -8.44 -11.23 12.66
N TYR A 29 -9.51 -11.74 13.28
CA TYR A 29 -10.70 -12.19 12.55
C TYR A 29 -11.35 -11.06 11.76
N ARG A 30 -11.52 -9.88 12.37
CA ARG A 30 -12.04 -8.68 11.70
C ARG A 30 -11.14 -8.23 10.56
N PHE A 31 -9.82 -8.16 10.78
CA PHE A 31 -8.83 -7.88 9.75
C PHE A 31 -8.98 -8.80 8.53
N LYS A 32 -9.07 -10.12 8.73
CA LYS A 32 -9.26 -11.09 7.63
C LYS A 32 -10.57 -10.85 6.89
N THR A 33 -11.65 -10.54 7.61
CA THR A 33 -12.96 -10.27 7.03
C THR A 33 -12.94 -8.98 6.20
N VAL A 34 -12.41 -7.89 6.74
CA VAL A 34 -12.31 -6.59 6.05
C VAL A 34 -11.41 -6.71 4.83
N CYS A 35 -10.26 -7.36 4.96
CA CYS A 35 -9.36 -7.55 3.83
C CYS A 35 -9.98 -8.40 2.72
N ALA A 36 -10.69 -9.49 3.05
CA ALA A 36 -11.36 -10.30 2.03
C ALA A 36 -12.46 -9.51 1.28
N ALA A 37 -13.10 -8.56 1.96
CA ALA A 37 -14.17 -7.76 1.38
C ALA A 37 -13.68 -6.55 0.57
N GLN A 38 -12.55 -5.94 0.96
CA GLN A 38 -12.12 -4.62 0.44
C GLN A 38 -10.66 -4.55 0.00
N GLY A 39 -9.87 -5.58 0.27
CA GLY A 39 -8.44 -5.62 -0.04
C GLY A 39 -8.18 -5.92 -1.50
N GLY A 40 -7.04 -5.45 -2.01
CA GLY A 40 -6.59 -5.68 -3.36
C GLY A 40 -7.08 -4.65 -4.37
N MET A 41 -7.11 -5.08 -5.62
CA MET A 41 -7.34 -4.21 -6.77
C MET A 41 -8.84 -4.02 -7.03
N HIS A 42 -9.23 -2.76 -7.21
CA HIS A 42 -10.55 -2.35 -7.67
C HIS A 42 -10.37 -1.40 -8.85
N GLY A 43 -10.99 -1.69 -9.99
CA GLY A 43 -10.92 -0.82 -11.15
C GLY A 43 -12.13 -1.02 -12.03
N ASN A 44 -12.69 0.08 -12.54
CA ASN A 44 -13.87 0.08 -13.41
C ASN A 44 -13.52 0.47 -14.86
N GLN A 45 -12.31 0.95 -15.11
CA GLN A 45 -11.87 1.43 -16.42
C GLN A 45 -10.41 1.09 -16.70
N LEU A 46 -10.06 1.02 -17.99
CA LEU A 46 -8.69 0.84 -18.45
C LEU A 46 -7.98 2.19 -18.59
N LEU A 47 -6.71 2.21 -18.15
CA LEU A 47 -5.82 3.35 -18.20
C LEU A 47 -5.22 3.53 -19.61
N GLU A 48 -5.13 4.77 -20.06
CA GLU A 48 -4.43 5.11 -21.31
C GLU A 48 -2.91 4.96 -21.13
N ARG A 49 -2.27 4.35 -22.13
CA ARG A 49 -0.81 4.29 -22.22
C ARG A 49 -0.27 5.66 -22.62
N ASP A 50 0.98 5.90 -22.26
CA ASP A 50 1.75 7.10 -22.60
C ASP A 50 1.06 8.41 -22.14
N ALA A 51 0.20 8.30 -21.14
CA ALA A 51 -0.49 9.43 -20.52
C ALA A 51 0.38 10.08 -19.44
N GLY A 52 0.24 11.41 -19.30
CA GLY A 52 0.78 12.16 -18.18
C GLY A 52 -0.04 11.91 -16.92
N TRP A 53 0.65 11.65 -15.81
CA TRP A 53 0.05 11.52 -14.48
C TRP A 53 0.47 12.72 -13.63
N MET A 54 -0.27 13.01 -12.56
CA MET A 54 0.14 13.98 -11.56
C MET A 54 0.04 13.47 -10.14
N VAL A 55 0.82 14.08 -9.26
CA VAL A 55 0.70 13.96 -7.81
C VAL A 55 0.51 15.38 -7.25
N ARG A 56 -0.58 15.62 -6.53
CA ARG A 56 -0.95 16.97 -6.08
C ARG A 56 0.00 17.55 -5.05
N GLU A 57 0.47 16.72 -4.13
CA GLU A 57 1.24 17.12 -2.97
C GLU A 57 2.42 16.18 -2.84
N GLY A 58 3.61 16.76 -2.66
CA GLY A 58 4.76 15.98 -2.24
C GLY A 58 6.09 16.36 -2.86
N HIS A 59 7.05 15.55 -2.45
CA HIS A 59 8.45 15.59 -2.86
C HIS A 59 8.66 14.69 -4.08
N VAL A 60 9.80 14.77 -4.76
CA VAL A 60 10.19 13.82 -5.84
C VAL A 60 10.15 12.33 -5.41
N ALA A 61 10.01 12.03 -4.12
CA ALA A 61 9.78 10.67 -3.65
C ALA A 61 8.39 10.13 -4.05
N SER A 62 7.36 10.98 -4.12
CA SER A 62 5.98 10.56 -4.43
C SER A 62 5.78 10.21 -5.90
N VAL A 63 6.59 10.76 -6.81
CA VAL A 63 6.53 10.45 -8.25
C VAL A 63 7.11 9.07 -8.60
N ARG A 64 7.89 8.47 -7.70
CA ARG A 64 8.56 7.18 -7.96
C ARG A 64 7.58 6.05 -8.20
N TYR A 65 6.47 6.04 -7.45
CA TYR A 65 5.50 4.97 -7.55
C TYR A 65 4.77 5.00 -8.90
N PRO A 66 4.15 6.11 -9.35
CA PRO A 66 3.53 6.12 -10.68
C PRO A 66 4.54 5.94 -11.81
N LEU A 67 5.78 6.43 -11.66
CA LEU A 67 6.84 6.19 -12.64
C LEU A 67 7.36 4.75 -12.67
N SER A 68 6.96 3.86 -11.76
CA SER A 68 7.30 2.43 -11.84
C SER A 68 6.53 1.72 -12.96
N PHE A 69 5.42 2.29 -13.42
CA PHE A 69 4.64 1.77 -14.54
C PHE A 69 5.21 2.23 -15.89
N GLU A 70 5.63 1.28 -16.73
CA GLU A 70 6.21 1.59 -18.06
C GLU A 70 5.27 2.34 -18.99
N ALA A 71 3.96 2.20 -18.80
CA ALA A 71 2.95 2.87 -19.60
C ALA A 71 2.69 4.33 -19.18
N VAL A 72 3.33 4.83 -18.12
CA VAL A 72 3.23 6.23 -17.69
C VAL A 72 4.33 7.04 -18.37
N LYS A 73 3.96 8.05 -19.16
CA LYS A 73 4.92 8.84 -19.93
C LYS A 73 5.76 9.76 -19.04
N PHE A 74 5.09 10.48 -18.15
CA PHE A 74 5.70 11.39 -17.18
C PHE A 74 4.80 11.55 -15.97
N VAL A 75 5.38 12.02 -14.86
CA VAL A 75 4.64 12.41 -13.67
C VAL A 75 4.91 13.86 -13.35
N ARG A 76 3.83 14.64 -13.31
CA ARG A 76 3.82 16.04 -12.92
C ARG A 76 3.62 16.18 -11.42
N TYR A 77 4.42 16.99 -10.76
CA TYR A 77 4.19 17.32 -9.35
C TYR A 77 4.52 18.79 -9.08
N ARG A 78 3.91 19.34 -8.03
CA ARG A 78 4.21 20.68 -7.56
C ARG A 78 5.17 20.56 -6.37
N ASN A 79 6.36 21.12 -6.51
CA ASN A 79 7.34 21.12 -5.44
C ASN A 79 6.90 22.11 -4.36
N GLU A 80 6.83 21.65 -3.12
CA GLU A 80 6.38 22.43 -1.97
C GLU A 80 7.39 23.51 -1.56
N GLN A 81 8.68 23.33 -1.88
CA GLN A 81 9.74 24.25 -1.45
C GLN A 81 9.77 25.54 -2.27
N ASP A 82 9.64 25.44 -3.59
CA ASP A 82 9.70 26.58 -4.52
C ASP A 82 8.32 26.93 -5.12
N GLY A 83 7.32 26.07 -4.92
CA GLY A 83 5.97 26.23 -5.46
C GLY A 83 5.86 25.98 -6.96
N LEU A 84 6.96 25.59 -7.63
CA LEU A 84 7.04 25.35 -9.06
C LEU A 84 6.54 23.95 -9.42
N THR A 85 6.17 23.78 -10.68
CA THR A 85 5.67 22.50 -11.20
C THR A 85 6.72 21.88 -12.10
N TYR A 86 6.98 20.59 -11.89
CA TYR A 86 7.99 19.83 -12.60
C TYR A 86 7.37 18.59 -13.22
N ASP A 87 7.89 18.20 -14.38
CA ASP A 87 7.63 16.91 -15.01
C ASP A 87 8.83 16.00 -14.79
N VAL A 88 8.55 14.79 -14.31
CA VAL A 88 9.57 13.77 -14.07
C VAL A 88 9.38 12.63 -15.07
N TYR A 89 10.46 12.28 -15.76
CA TYR A 89 10.52 11.23 -16.78
C TYR A 89 11.41 10.09 -16.32
N ARG A 90 11.12 8.87 -16.77
CA ARG A 90 12.02 7.73 -16.60
C ARG A 90 13.17 7.81 -17.62
N GLN A 91 14.41 7.63 -17.17
CA GLN A 91 15.56 7.41 -18.03
C GLN A 91 15.59 5.96 -18.52
N GLU A 92 15.83 5.77 -19.81
CA GLU A 92 15.99 4.43 -20.40
C GLU A 92 17.20 3.67 -19.84
N LYS A 93 18.22 4.38 -19.32
CA LYS A 93 19.45 3.80 -18.76
C LYS A 93 19.61 4.24 -17.32
N HIS A 94 19.24 3.39 -16.38
CA HIS A 94 19.46 3.61 -14.95
C HIS A 94 20.62 2.74 -14.44
N THR A 95 21.31 3.22 -13.41
CA THR A 95 22.33 2.44 -12.70
C THR A 95 21.75 1.94 -11.39
N VAL A 96 22.43 1.03 -10.69
CA VAL A 96 21.97 0.56 -9.37
C VAL A 96 21.88 1.72 -8.36
N THR A 97 22.66 2.78 -8.55
CA THR A 97 22.75 3.95 -7.66
C THR A 97 21.87 5.13 -8.07
N ASP A 98 21.44 5.18 -9.33
CA ASP A 98 20.59 6.26 -9.85
C ASP A 98 19.27 5.63 -10.31
N PRO A 99 18.14 5.92 -9.64
CA PRO A 99 16.86 5.34 -9.99
C PRO A 99 16.39 5.74 -11.40
N GLY A 100 17.12 6.63 -12.08
CA GLY A 100 16.96 6.91 -13.49
C GLY A 100 15.74 7.77 -13.74
N TYR A 101 15.69 8.93 -13.08
CA TYR A 101 14.64 9.91 -13.30
C TYR A 101 15.25 11.25 -13.71
N VAL A 102 14.67 11.89 -14.74
CA VAL A 102 15.01 13.28 -15.11
C VAL A 102 13.86 14.17 -14.71
N GLU A 103 14.16 15.17 -13.91
CA GLU A 103 13.24 16.25 -13.58
C GLU A 103 13.49 17.44 -14.50
N THR A 104 12.42 17.95 -15.11
CA THR A 104 12.45 19.17 -15.92
C THR A 104 11.29 20.09 -15.51
N ALA A 105 11.40 21.38 -15.81
CA ALA A 105 10.26 22.29 -15.67
C ALA A 105 9.04 21.75 -16.44
N ALA A 106 7.85 21.88 -15.86
CA ALA A 106 6.65 21.29 -16.45
C ALA A 106 6.32 21.86 -17.83
N ASN A 107 6.09 20.97 -18.81
CA ASN A 107 5.62 21.31 -20.13
C ASN A 107 4.09 21.37 -20.13
N LEU A 108 3.51 22.55 -19.92
CA LEU A 108 2.05 22.74 -19.82
C LEU A 108 1.28 22.37 -21.10
N ASN A 109 1.95 22.18 -22.24
CA ASN A 109 1.32 21.70 -23.46
C ASN A 109 1.09 20.18 -23.45
N GLU A 110 1.76 19.45 -22.56
CA GLU A 110 1.52 18.02 -22.37
C GLU A 110 0.37 17.78 -21.40
N PRO A 111 -0.68 17.07 -21.83
CA PRO A 111 -1.85 16.85 -21.01
C PRO A 111 -1.55 15.85 -19.89
N VAL A 112 -2.12 16.13 -18.73
CA VAL A 112 -2.20 15.20 -17.61
C VAL A 112 -3.62 14.68 -17.54
N PHE A 113 -3.79 13.35 -17.59
CA PHE A 113 -5.11 12.73 -17.53
C PHE A 113 -5.43 12.11 -16.19
N TYR A 114 -4.42 11.72 -15.42
CA TYR A 114 -4.61 10.97 -14.19
C TYR A 114 -3.92 11.64 -13.02
N GLU A 115 -4.53 11.55 -11.84
CA GLU A 115 -3.91 11.88 -10.56
C GLU A 115 -3.67 10.58 -9.78
N HIS A 116 -2.45 10.37 -9.32
CA HIS A 116 -2.15 9.36 -8.32
C HIS A 116 -2.25 9.97 -6.93
N ARG A 117 -2.94 9.26 -6.04
CA ARG A 117 -3.10 9.63 -4.64
C ARG A 117 -2.78 8.46 -3.74
N PHE A 118 -1.92 8.69 -2.76
CA PHE A 118 -1.68 7.76 -1.68
C PHE A 118 -2.49 8.18 -0.45
N ARG A 119 -3.16 7.23 0.19
CA ARG A 119 -3.86 7.44 1.46
C ARG A 119 -3.42 6.41 2.48
N LEU A 120 -3.22 6.86 3.71
CA LEU A 120 -2.97 6.01 4.87
C LEU A 120 -3.91 6.46 5.98
N GLU A 121 -4.83 5.57 6.38
CA GLU A 121 -5.94 5.91 7.27
C GLU A 121 -6.16 4.80 8.30
N ASP A 122 -6.53 5.16 9.53
CA ASP A 122 -7.02 4.19 10.52
C ASP A 122 -8.43 3.72 10.13
N VAL A 123 -8.71 2.43 10.23
CA VAL A 123 -10.05 1.90 9.88
C VAL A 123 -11.00 2.15 11.06
N PRO A 124 -12.10 2.90 10.87
CA PRO A 124 -13.00 3.24 11.97
C PRO A 124 -13.59 2.01 12.66
N ASN A 125 -13.66 2.04 13.99
CA ASN A 125 -14.19 0.97 14.83
C ASN A 125 -13.44 -0.38 14.75
N GLU A 126 -12.24 -0.40 14.16
CA GLU A 126 -11.43 -1.61 14.09
C GLU A 126 -10.16 -1.45 14.95
N LEU A 127 -9.88 -2.47 15.75
CA LEU A 127 -8.76 -2.44 16.68
C LEU A 127 -7.44 -2.61 15.93
N ARG A 128 -6.57 -1.59 15.97
CA ARG A 128 -5.19 -1.63 15.42
C ARG A 128 -5.13 -2.03 13.93
N LEU A 129 -6.16 -1.62 13.19
CA LEU A 129 -6.27 -1.85 11.76
C LEU A 129 -6.10 -0.52 11.03
N ARG A 130 -5.14 -0.50 10.09
CA ARG A 130 -4.91 0.60 9.17
C ARG A 130 -5.17 0.16 7.76
N SER A 131 -5.56 1.09 6.91
CA SER A 131 -5.64 0.91 5.48
C SER A 131 -4.64 1.81 4.79
N SER A 132 -3.99 1.29 3.76
CA SER A 132 -3.15 2.05 2.85
C SER A 132 -3.67 1.83 1.44
N SER A 133 -3.89 2.90 0.68
CA SER A 133 -4.43 2.79 -0.67
C SER A 133 -3.68 3.68 -1.66
N HIS A 134 -3.53 3.14 -2.86
CA HIS A 134 -3.05 3.84 -4.04
C HIS A 134 -4.24 4.02 -4.97
N GLU A 135 -4.69 5.25 -5.15
CA GLU A 135 -5.83 5.61 -5.99
C GLU A 135 -5.34 6.30 -7.26
N VAL A 136 -6.00 6.00 -8.38
CA VAL A 136 -5.82 6.68 -9.66
C VAL A 136 -7.15 7.32 -10.02
N ILE A 137 -7.12 8.64 -10.16
CA ILE A 137 -8.28 9.48 -10.39
C ILE A 137 -8.18 10.02 -11.81
N ASP A 138 -9.25 9.88 -12.61
CA ASP A 138 -9.32 10.53 -13.92
C ASP A 138 -9.63 12.01 -13.72
N LEU A 139 -8.73 12.89 -14.16
CA LEU A 139 -8.87 14.34 -14.00
C LEU A 139 -9.99 14.93 -14.87
N ARG A 140 -10.45 14.22 -15.90
CA ARG A 140 -11.53 14.65 -16.80
C ARG A 140 -12.89 14.45 -16.14
N THR A 141 -13.06 13.36 -15.39
CA THR A 141 -14.32 13.01 -14.71
C THR A 141 -14.29 13.26 -13.21
N SER A 142 -13.11 13.47 -12.62
CA SER A 142 -12.86 13.53 -11.17
C SER A 142 -13.26 12.25 -10.41
N GLU A 143 -13.29 11.09 -11.08
CA GLU A 143 -13.65 9.80 -10.48
C GLU A 143 -12.43 8.92 -10.21
N VAL A 144 -12.48 8.12 -9.14
CA VAL A 144 -11.48 7.07 -8.89
C VAL A 144 -11.74 5.92 -9.87
N ILE A 145 -10.84 5.75 -10.83
CA ILE A 145 -10.98 4.73 -11.89
C ILE A 145 -10.24 3.43 -11.54
N ALA A 146 -9.23 3.53 -10.69
CA ALA A 146 -8.50 2.40 -10.17
C ALA A 146 -8.04 2.68 -8.73
N SER A 147 -8.04 1.66 -7.90
CA SER A 147 -7.45 1.72 -6.58
C SER A 147 -6.91 0.36 -6.17
N TYR A 148 -5.79 0.36 -5.45
CA TYR A 148 -5.28 -0.81 -4.77
C TYR A 148 -5.25 -0.52 -3.28
N ARG A 149 -5.99 -1.31 -2.49
CA ARG A 149 -6.10 -1.12 -1.05
C ARG A 149 -5.43 -2.28 -0.32
N THR A 150 -4.56 -1.94 0.61
CA THR A 150 -3.96 -2.86 1.57
C THR A 150 -4.42 -2.52 2.98
N PHE A 151 -4.40 -3.52 3.84
CA PHE A 151 -4.71 -3.41 5.25
C PHE A 151 -3.52 -3.88 6.07
N LEU A 152 -3.20 -3.14 7.11
CA LEU A 152 -2.13 -3.43 8.06
C LEU A 152 -2.75 -3.65 9.43
N PHE A 153 -2.56 -4.82 10.01
CA PHE A 153 -3.02 -5.16 11.35
C PHE A 153 -1.84 -5.37 12.29
N SER A 154 -1.83 -4.69 13.45
CA SER A 154 -0.81 -4.88 14.48
C SER A 154 -1.31 -5.88 15.53
N GLN A 155 -0.76 -7.11 15.54
CA GLN A 155 -1.20 -8.15 16.48
C GLN A 155 -0.91 -7.78 17.94
N PHE A 156 0.11 -6.96 18.19
CA PHE A 156 0.44 -6.46 19.53
C PHE A 156 0.53 -4.93 19.55
N GLU A 157 0.27 -4.34 20.72
CA GLU A 157 0.56 -2.93 20.96
C GLU A 157 2.06 -2.82 21.32
N GLN A 158 2.87 -2.30 20.39
CA GLN A 158 4.33 -2.29 20.55
C GLN A 158 4.79 -1.59 21.83
N SER A 159 4.09 -0.52 22.24
CA SER A 159 4.37 0.23 23.48
C SER A 159 4.13 -0.58 24.76
N ARG A 160 3.36 -1.68 24.69
CA ARG A 160 3.00 -2.54 25.83
C ARG A 160 3.55 -3.96 25.72
N THR A 161 4.33 -4.25 24.70
CA THR A 161 4.88 -5.57 24.44
C THR A 161 6.34 -5.62 24.87
N LEU A 162 6.70 -6.66 25.64
CA LEU A 162 8.09 -6.92 26.00
C LEU A 162 8.93 -7.01 24.70
N LEU A 163 9.97 -6.19 24.58
CA LEU A 163 10.85 -6.08 23.40
C LEU A 163 10.25 -5.47 22.13
N ALA A 164 9.06 -4.84 22.19
CA ALA A 164 8.43 -4.17 21.04
C ALA A 164 8.38 -5.04 19.77
N ALA A 165 8.12 -6.34 19.93
CA ALA A 165 8.22 -7.31 18.85
C ALA A 165 7.42 -6.89 17.59
N PRO A 166 8.00 -7.02 16.39
CA PRO A 166 7.29 -6.73 15.15
C PRO A 166 6.08 -7.65 15.03
N SER A 167 4.92 -7.07 14.74
CA SER A 167 3.65 -7.81 14.77
C SER A 167 2.67 -7.36 13.68
N LEU A 168 3.20 -6.68 12.66
CA LEU A 168 2.42 -6.19 11.53
C LEU A 168 2.12 -7.33 10.57
N VAL A 169 0.85 -7.48 10.23
CA VAL A 169 0.37 -8.37 9.18
C VAL A 169 -0.23 -7.52 8.08
N HIS A 170 0.17 -7.77 6.84
CA HIS A 170 -0.32 -7.07 5.66
C HIS A 170 -1.33 -7.94 4.91
N CYS A 171 -2.32 -7.30 4.28
CA CYS A 171 -3.28 -7.98 3.41
C CYS A 171 -3.77 -7.05 2.28
N PRO A 172 -3.82 -7.48 1.01
CA PRO A 172 -3.27 -8.74 0.50
C PRO A 172 -1.78 -8.89 0.84
N ASP A 173 -1.34 -10.13 1.00
CA ASP A 173 0.04 -10.44 1.36
C ASP A 173 0.95 -10.12 0.16
N ASP A 174 1.47 -8.90 0.16
CA ASP A 174 2.38 -8.37 -0.86
C ASP A 174 3.85 -8.56 -0.45
N THR A 175 4.13 -9.56 0.40
CA THR A 175 5.52 -9.89 0.73
C THR A 175 6.29 -10.13 -0.56
N LEU A 176 7.43 -9.43 -0.68
CA LEU A 176 8.35 -9.52 -1.82
C LEU A 176 8.56 -10.98 -2.19
N ARG A 177 7.92 -11.41 -3.28
CA ARG A 177 8.10 -12.76 -3.80
C ARG A 177 9.42 -12.78 -4.53
N ILE A 178 10.44 -13.33 -3.88
CA ILE A 178 11.69 -13.66 -4.55
C ILE A 178 11.43 -14.92 -5.37
N ASP A 179 11.67 -14.86 -6.67
CA ASP A 179 11.61 -16.05 -7.50
C ASP A 179 12.68 -17.05 -7.02
N PRO A 180 12.28 -18.25 -6.54
CA PRO A 180 13.23 -19.20 -5.98
C PRO A 180 14.24 -19.72 -7.03
N LYS A 181 13.96 -19.58 -8.33
CA LYS A 181 14.87 -20.01 -9.40
C LYS A 181 15.87 -18.94 -9.79
N THR A 182 15.45 -17.68 -9.81
CA THR A 182 16.27 -16.58 -10.35
C THR A 182 16.87 -15.69 -9.27
N GLY A 183 16.37 -15.76 -8.03
CA GLY A 183 16.74 -14.85 -6.94
C GLY A 183 16.33 -13.41 -7.20
N LYS A 184 15.56 -13.14 -8.27
CA LYS A 184 15.08 -11.80 -8.62
C LYS A 184 13.79 -11.49 -7.88
N ASN A 185 13.61 -10.22 -7.54
CA ASN A 185 12.35 -9.70 -7.03
C ASN A 185 11.30 -9.82 -8.13
N MET A 186 10.23 -10.55 -7.88
CA MET A 186 9.03 -10.46 -8.71
C MET A 186 8.35 -9.11 -8.45
N PRO A 187 7.76 -8.47 -9.48
CA PRO A 187 6.93 -7.29 -9.25
C PRO A 187 5.83 -7.62 -8.25
N GLY A 188 5.54 -6.68 -7.36
CA GLY A 188 4.53 -6.87 -6.32
C GLY A 188 3.16 -7.19 -6.93
N LEU A 189 2.26 -7.78 -6.13
CA LEU A 189 0.87 -8.02 -6.55
C LEU A 189 0.22 -6.73 -7.03
N MET A 190 0.52 -5.63 -6.35
CA MET A 190 0.09 -4.29 -6.73
C MET A 190 0.60 -3.89 -8.13
N ASP A 191 1.89 -4.06 -8.41
CA ASP A 191 2.49 -3.67 -9.69
C ASP A 191 1.88 -4.45 -10.85
N GLN A 192 1.69 -5.76 -10.67
CA GLN A 192 1.05 -6.64 -11.65
C GLN A 192 -0.41 -6.26 -11.88
N ALA A 193 -1.15 -5.97 -10.80
CA ALA A 193 -2.55 -5.58 -10.88
C ALA A 193 -2.73 -4.27 -11.64
N PHE A 194 -1.94 -3.24 -11.34
CA PHE A 194 -1.98 -1.97 -12.07
C PHE A 194 -1.51 -2.11 -13.52
N ALA A 195 -0.46 -2.90 -13.79
CA ALA A 195 0.01 -3.14 -15.16
C ALA A 195 -1.09 -3.76 -16.04
N SER A 196 -1.97 -4.59 -15.47
CA SER A 196 -3.09 -5.19 -16.19
C SER A 196 -4.21 -4.21 -16.58
N LEU A 197 -4.24 -3.01 -15.98
CA LEU A 197 -5.25 -2.00 -16.28
C LEU A 197 -4.93 -1.12 -17.49
N PHE A 198 -3.70 -1.15 -18.00
CA PHE A 198 -3.38 -0.35 -19.18
C PHE A 198 -3.97 -0.97 -20.44
N LYS A 199 -4.57 -0.13 -21.29
CA LYS A 199 -5.04 -0.53 -22.63
C LYS A 199 -3.88 -1.16 -23.39
N LYS A 200 -4.15 -2.23 -24.13
CA LYS A 200 -3.17 -2.87 -25.02
C LYS A 200 -2.89 -2.03 -26.24
#